data_AF-B6IIV9-F1
#
_entry.id   AF-B6IIV9-F1
#
_cell.length_a   1.000
_cell.length_b   1.000
_cell.length_c   1.000
_cell.angle_alpha   90.00
_cell.angle_beta   90.00
_cell.angle_gamma   90.00
#
_symmetry.space_group_name_H-M   'P 1'
#
loop_
_entity.id
_entity.type
_entity.pdbx_description
1 polymer ?
#
loop_
_entity_poly.entity_id
_entity_poly.type
_entity_poly.pdbx_seq_one_letter_code
_entity_poly.pdbx_strand_id
1 'polypeptide(L)'
;MFHLNGSMEKSKISTKFQFFESRFQRFSDILNFSNSGIFEEIEMDFDTSDSESENFSKDLFERISKSKSFPLKAKSFRIFYNSKSPILNILPLIDSGKLEELEFHGLKKGLDFSEISKMDQWKSAKTLQISNFVKNVPVESLIHFNLIKMDLFEVSLEMILSLKEAFLRSPHMMNYEISFRKSDAEEHLVELFGEDFELESFWYFGIPDDLENVISFGFGSNFIVFERILRNIVPIGARTL
;
A
#
# COMPACT_ATOMS: atom_id res chain seq x y z
N MET A 1 -16.58 -29.14 -16.84
CA MET A 1 -17.66 -28.63 -17.71
C MET A 1 -18.82 -28.19 -16.82
N PHE A 2 -18.84 -26.92 -16.44
CA PHE A 2 -20.04 -26.16 -16.07
C PHE A 2 -19.71 -24.69 -16.32
N HIS A 3 -20.28 -24.16 -17.39
CA HIS A 3 -20.34 -22.74 -17.70
C HIS A 3 -21.58 -22.16 -17.03
N LEU A 4 -21.45 -20.98 -16.42
CA LEU A 4 -22.51 -19.98 -16.41
C LEU A 4 -21.87 -18.64 -16.78
N ASN A 5 -22.17 -18.22 -18.01
CA ASN A 5 -22.00 -16.85 -18.50
C ASN A 5 -23.06 -15.97 -17.84
N GLY A 6 -22.66 -14.78 -17.42
CA GLY A 6 -23.53 -13.72 -16.93
C GLY A 6 -22.78 -12.41 -16.98
N SER A 7 -22.74 -11.81 -18.17
CA SER A 7 -22.14 -10.52 -18.49
C SER A 7 -22.71 -9.38 -17.67
N MET A 8 -21.84 -8.64 -16.98
CA MET A 8 -21.91 -7.18 -16.94
C MET A 8 -20.51 -6.65 -17.21
N GLU A 9 -20.30 -6.15 -18.42
CA GLU A 9 -19.18 -5.29 -18.78
C GLU A 9 -19.19 -4.06 -17.86
N LYS A 10 -18.42 -4.10 -16.77
CA LYS A 10 -17.85 -2.88 -16.22
C LYS A 10 -16.67 -2.54 -17.11
N SER A 11 -16.73 -1.40 -17.78
CA SER A 11 -15.64 -0.82 -18.56
C SER A 11 -14.39 -0.71 -17.67
N LYS A 12 -13.54 -1.73 -17.69
CA LYS A 12 -12.24 -1.74 -17.03
C LYS A 12 -11.30 -0.92 -17.92
N ILE A 13 -11.35 0.41 -17.81
CA ILE A 13 -10.34 1.27 -18.42
C ILE A 13 -9.14 1.25 -17.48
N SER A 14 -8.33 0.18 -17.54
CA SER A 14 -6.95 0.25 -17.08
C SER A 14 -6.20 1.08 -18.11
N THR A 15 -5.82 2.30 -17.75
CA THR A 15 -4.86 3.06 -18.56
C THR A 15 -3.48 2.61 -18.16
N LYS A 16 -3.08 1.44 -18.68
CA LYS A 16 -1.71 0.94 -18.55
C LYS A 16 -0.79 1.87 -19.34
N PHE A 17 0.11 2.58 -18.67
CA PHE A 17 1.08 3.45 -19.34
C PHE A 17 2.34 2.62 -19.61
N GLN A 18 2.30 1.78 -20.64
CA GLN A 18 3.53 1.14 -21.13
C GLN A 18 4.35 2.16 -21.91
N PHE A 19 5.46 2.61 -21.31
CA PHE A 19 6.43 3.50 -21.95
C PHE A 19 7.25 2.71 -22.96
N PHE A 20 6.78 2.69 -24.21
CA PHE A 20 7.57 2.43 -25.40
C PHE A 20 7.08 3.36 -26.51
N GLU A 21 8.01 3.77 -27.37
CA GLU A 21 7.84 4.87 -28.31
C GLU A 21 6.49 4.91 -29.06
N SER A 22 6.06 6.16 -29.26
CA SER A 22 4.86 6.64 -29.95
C SER A 22 3.64 6.92 -29.07
N ARG A 23 3.35 8.24 -29.00
CA ARG A 23 2.08 8.89 -28.62
C ARG A 23 1.93 9.43 -27.20
N PHE A 24 2.37 10.69 -27.05
CA PHE A 24 1.63 11.71 -26.31
C PHE A 24 0.25 12.02 -26.97
N GLN A 25 -0.62 11.02 -27.18
CA GLN A 25 -2.01 11.28 -27.59
C GLN A 25 -3.01 11.40 -26.43
N ARG A 26 -2.61 11.20 -25.15
CA ARG A 26 -3.60 11.08 -24.05
C ARG A 26 -3.53 12.11 -22.93
N PHE A 27 -2.53 12.99 -22.85
CA PHE A 27 -2.52 13.98 -21.76
C PHE A 27 -3.61 15.06 -21.93
N SER A 28 -3.89 15.45 -23.18
CA SER A 28 -5.07 16.25 -23.51
C SER A 28 -6.37 15.53 -23.17
N ASP A 29 -6.42 14.21 -23.37
CA ASP A 29 -7.60 13.40 -23.03
C ASP A 29 -7.78 13.29 -21.52
N ILE A 30 -6.70 13.21 -20.73
CA ILE A 30 -6.73 13.28 -19.26
C ILE A 30 -7.24 14.64 -18.80
N LEU A 31 -6.75 15.74 -19.37
CA LEU A 31 -7.21 17.10 -19.07
C LEU A 31 -8.66 17.34 -19.51
N ASN A 32 -9.11 16.70 -20.59
CA ASN A 32 -10.49 16.76 -21.05
C ASN A 32 -11.42 15.86 -20.21
N PHE A 33 -10.96 14.72 -19.73
CA PHE A 33 -11.72 13.77 -18.91
C PHE A 33 -11.82 14.21 -17.44
N SER A 34 -10.76 14.82 -16.89
CA SER A 34 -10.71 15.35 -15.53
C SER A 34 -11.74 16.46 -15.26
N ASN A 35 -12.30 17.07 -16.32
CA ASN A 35 -13.41 18.01 -16.21
C ASN A 35 -14.75 17.35 -15.81
N SER A 36 -14.89 16.01 -15.77
CA SER A 36 -16.15 15.39 -15.28
C SER A 36 -16.05 13.97 -14.70
N GLY A 37 -14.99 13.19 -14.97
CA GLY A 37 -14.91 11.78 -14.58
C GLY A 37 -14.02 11.49 -13.37
N ILE A 38 -14.27 10.34 -12.72
CA ILE A 38 -13.35 9.69 -11.77
C ILE A 38 -12.64 8.56 -12.54
N PHE A 39 -11.32 8.54 -12.52
CA PHE A 39 -10.53 7.45 -13.07
C PHE A 39 -10.57 6.24 -12.11
N GLU A 40 -10.64 5.03 -12.65
CA GLU A 40 -10.47 3.83 -11.82
C GLU A 40 -9.01 3.70 -11.35
N GLU A 41 -8.05 3.93 -12.27
CA GLU A 41 -6.62 3.83 -11.99
C GLU A 41 -5.87 4.93 -12.76
N ILE A 42 -4.92 5.58 -12.11
CA ILE A 42 -3.89 6.40 -12.73
C ILE A 42 -2.54 5.76 -12.42
N GLU A 43 -1.77 5.47 -13.47
CA GLU A 43 -0.42 4.96 -13.37
C GLU A 43 0.58 6.00 -13.92
N MET A 44 1.69 6.21 -13.23
CA MET A 44 2.78 7.05 -13.72
C MET A 44 4.11 6.32 -13.57
N ASP A 45 4.87 6.24 -14.66
CA ASP A 45 6.14 5.52 -14.69
C ASP A 45 7.29 6.50 -14.92
N PHE A 46 8.18 6.56 -13.92
CA PHE A 46 9.40 7.34 -13.87
C PHE A 46 10.64 6.46 -13.72
N ASP A 47 10.50 5.15 -13.89
CA ASP A 47 11.55 4.17 -13.64
C ASP A 47 12.51 4.00 -14.84
N THR A 48 12.40 4.89 -15.84
CA THR A 48 13.30 4.93 -17.01
C THR A 48 14.63 5.63 -16.68
N SER A 49 15.71 5.17 -17.32
CA SER A 49 17.09 5.59 -17.02
C SER A 49 17.52 6.94 -17.61
N ASP A 50 16.65 7.63 -18.34
CA ASP A 50 17.09 8.60 -19.34
C ASP A 50 16.69 10.05 -19.01
N SER A 51 17.38 11.00 -19.65
CA SER A 51 17.12 12.46 -19.61
C SER A 51 15.66 12.85 -19.88
N GLU A 52 14.88 11.93 -20.43
CA GLU A 52 13.45 12.01 -20.65
C GLU A 52 12.64 12.13 -19.35
N SER A 53 13.05 11.50 -18.25
CA SER A 53 12.31 11.57 -16.96
C SER A 53 12.33 12.98 -16.37
N GLU A 54 13.46 13.69 -16.53
CA GLU A 54 13.63 15.08 -16.08
C GLU A 54 12.84 16.06 -16.96
N ASN A 55 12.81 15.83 -18.28
CA ASN A 55 12.00 16.64 -19.21
C ASN A 55 10.50 16.42 -19.01
N PHE A 56 10.07 15.18 -18.79
CA PHE A 56 8.67 14.85 -18.48
C PHE A 56 8.22 15.51 -17.18
N SER A 57 9.05 15.46 -16.13
CA SER A 57 8.74 16.12 -14.86
C SER A 57 8.52 17.63 -15.07
N LYS A 58 9.39 18.30 -15.83
CA LYS A 58 9.23 19.74 -16.13
C LYS A 58 7.98 20.04 -16.96
N ASP A 59 7.72 19.28 -18.02
CA ASP A 59 6.53 19.46 -18.86
C ASP A 59 5.24 19.20 -18.08
N LEU A 60 5.24 18.19 -17.21
CA LEU A 60 4.14 17.89 -16.29
C LEU A 60 3.87 19.09 -15.35
N PHE A 61 4.90 19.64 -14.69
CA PHE A 61 4.75 20.82 -13.81
C PHE A 61 4.28 22.07 -14.56
N GLU A 62 4.83 22.33 -15.74
CA GLU A 62 4.40 23.45 -16.56
C GLU A 62 2.94 23.32 -17.02
N ARG A 63 2.45 22.11 -17.27
CA ARG A 63 1.05 21.89 -17.66
C ARG A 63 0.10 21.92 -16.47
N ILE A 64 0.51 21.41 -15.31
CA ILE A 64 -0.27 21.51 -14.05
C ILE A 64 -0.49 22.96 -13.67
N SER A 65 0.58 23.76 -13.65
CA SER A 65 0.51 25.18 -13.26
C SER A 65 -0.41 26.01 -14.17
N LYS A 66 -0.64 25.55 -15.41
CA LYS A 66 -1.52 26.20 -16.38
C LYS A 66 -2.94 25.62 -16.40
N SER A 67 -3.23 24.53 -15.70
CA SER A 67 -4.51 23.82 -15.76
C SER A 67 -5.37 24.00 -14.50
N LYS A 68 -6.69 24.17 -14.68
CA LYS A 68 -7.68 24.19 -13.60
C LYS A 68 -8.22 22.81 -13.22
N SER A 69 -7.81 21.77 -13.91
CA SER A 69 -8.42 20.44 -13.84
C SER A 69 -7.80 19.52 -12.77
N PHE A 70 -7.13 20.10 -11.79
CA PHE A 70 -6.50 19.38 -10.67
C PHE A 70 -7.22 19.72 -9.36
N PRO A 71 -7.21 18.81 -8.36
CA PRO A 71 -6.59 17.49 -8.41
C PRO A 71 -7.39 16.48 -9.27
N LEU A 72 -6.70 15.50 -9.85
CA LEU A 72 -7.28 14.42 -10.64
C LEU A 72 -8.01 13.44 -9.73
N LYS A 73 -9.26 13.15 -10.03
CA LYS A 73 -10.06 12.19 -9.27
C LYS A 73 -9.73 10.78 -9.74
N ALA A 74 -9.15 9.95 -8.87
CA ALA A 74 -8.86 8.55 -9.14
C ALA A 74 -9.12 7.69 -7.91
N LYS A 75 -9.53 6.42 -8.10
CA LYS A 75 -9.64 5.46 -6.99
C LYS A 75 -8.32 4.76 -6.67
N SER A 76 -7.51 4.47 -7.68
CA SER A 76 -6.19 3.88 -7.50
C SER A 76 -5.12 4.76 -8.15
N PHE A 77 -4.00 4.94 -7.44
CA PHE A 77 -2.82 5.62 -7.96
C PHE A 77 -1.59 4.73 -7.82
N ARG A 78 -0.99 4.39 -8.97
CA ARG A 78 0.25 3.63 -9.06
C ARG A 78 1.38 4.50 -9.57
N ILE A 79 2.52 4.46 -8.90
CA ILE A 79 3.74 5.12 -9.35
C ILE A 79 4.91 4.15 -9.42
N PHE A 80 5.53 4.07 -10.59
CA PHE A 80 6.86 3.48 -10.75
C PHE A 80 7.88 4.60 -10.60
N TYR A 81 8.78 4.49 -9.64
CA TYR A 81 9.68 5.57 -9.26
C TYR A 81 11.14 5.13 -9.19
N ASN A 82 12.01 6.08 -9.49
CA ASN A 82 13.44 5.99 -9.25
C ASN A 82 13.86 7.07 -8.23
N SER A 83 15.16 7.14 -7.91
CA SER A 83 15.70 8.06 -6.92
C SER A 83 15.53 9.56 -7.23
N LYS A 84 15.16 9.91 -8.48
CA LYS A 84 14.94 11.28 -8.94
C LYS A 84 13.46 11.62 -9.12
N SER A 85 12.55 10.65 -8.92
CA SER A 85 11.12 10.87 -9.13
C SER A 85 10.58 11.92 -8.17
N PRO A 86 9.87 12.96 -8.65
CA PRO A 86 9.38 14.04 -7.82
C PRO A 86 8.06 13.65 -7.11
N ILE A 87 8.04 12.52 -6.38
CA ILE A 87 6.82 11.92 -5.81
C ILE A 87 6.05 12.92 -4.96
N LEU A 88 6.73 13.68 -4.11
CA LEU A 88 6.13 14.71 -3.25
C LEU A 88 5.39 15.80 -4.03
N ASN A 89 5.78 16.02 -5.28
CA ASN A 89 5.13 17.01 -6.15
C ASN A 89 4.04 16.37 -7.05
N ILE A 90 4.08 15.05 -7.23
CA ILE A 90 3.12 14.29 -8.05
C ILE A 90 1.89 13.89 -7.22
N LEU A 91 2.10 13.41 -6.00
CA LEU A 91 1.01 12.91 -5.15
C LEU A 91 -0.10 13.97 -4.89
N PRO A 92 0.20 15.27 -4.69
CA PRO A 92 -0.80 16.32 -4.54
C PRO A 92 -1.70 16.53 -5.77
N LEU A 93 -1.32 15.96 -6.92
CA LEU A 93 -2.11 16.04 -8.14
C LEU A 93 -3.28 15.06 -8.14
N ILE A 94 -3.35 14.16 -7.16
CA ILE A 94 -4.41 13.17 -7.03
C ILE A 94 -5.36 13.62 -5.90
N ASP A 95 -6.65 13.56 -6.16
CA ASP A 95 -7.70 13.94 -5.21
C ASP A 95 -7.75 12.87 -4.11
N SER A 96 -7.33 13.25 -2.90
CA SER A 96 -7.30 12.35 -1.75
C SER A 96 -8.69 11.85 -1.34
N GLY A 97 -9.74 12.65 -1.57
CA GLY A 97 -11.12 12.30 -1.21
C GLY A 97 -11.76 11.26 -2.13
N LYS A 98 -11.09 10.89 -3.23
CA LYS A 98 -11.52 9.79 -4.12
C LYS A 98 -10.56 8.61 -4.12
N LEU A 99 -9.36 8.79 -3.57
CA LEU A 99 -8.31 7.78 -3.58
C LEU A 99 -8.56 6.71 -2.53
N GLU A 100 -8.56 5.46 -2.97
CA GLU A 100 -8.75 4.27 -2.14
C GLU A 100 -7.47 3.42 -2.08
N GLU A 101 -6.65 3.43 -3.12
CA GLU A 101 -5.47 2.56 -3.24
C GLU A 101 -4.23 3.37 -3.65
N LEU A 102 -3.12 3.07 -2.98
CA LEU A 102 -1.79 3.61 -3.29
C LEU A 102 -0.82 2.49 -3.58
N GLU A 103 -0.12 2.60 -4.70
CA GLU A 103 0.92 1.67 -5.08
C GLU A 103 2.21 2.38 -5.45
N PHE A 104 3.30 2.04 -4.77
CA PHE A 104 4.64 2.55 -5.02
C PHE A 104 5.55 1.39 -5.44
N HIS A 105 6.06 1.43 -6.66
CA HIS A 105 6.99 0.43 -7.18
C HIS A 105 8.26 1.13 -7.58
N GLY A 106 9.44 0.60 -7.25
CA GLY A 106 10.66 1.18 -7.78
C GLY A 106 11.71 0.14 -8.10
N LEU A 107 12.90 0.59 -8.48
CA LEU A 107 14.07 -0.29 -8.61
C LEU A 107 15.18 -0.01 -7.58
N LYS A 108 15.13 1.15 -6.90
CA LYS A 108 16.18 1.58 -5.98
C LYS A 108 15.71 1.55 -4.52
N LYS A 109 16.55 0.94 -3.68
CA LYS A 109 16.32 0.72 -2.24
C LYS A 109 16.42 2.03 -1.46
N GLY A 110 15.57 2.19 -0.45
CA GLY A 110 15.77 3.17 0.63
C GLY A 110 15.21 4.56 0.40
N LEU A 111 14.11 4.70 -0.37
CA LEU A 111 13.37 5.96 -0.38
C LEU A 111 12.81 6.22 1.03
N ASP A 112 12.90 7.48 1.45
CA ASP A 112 12.40 7.97 2.72
C ASP A 112 10.92 8.38 2.57
N PHE A 113 10.05 7.77 3.37
CA PHE A 113 8.60 8.01 3.33
C PHE A 113 8.12 8.91 4.47
N SER A 114 9.01 9.54 5.25
CA SER A 114 8.66 10.43 6.36
C SER A 114 7.81 11.63 5.91
N GLU A 115 8.05 12.17 4.72
CA GLU A 115 7.24 13.25 4.15
C GLU A 115 6.02 12.73 3.39
N ILE A 116 6.14 11.60 2.68
CA ILE A 116 5.04 10.98 1.91
C ILE A 116 3.90 10.54 2.85
N SER A 117 4.24 9.96 4.00
CA SER A 117 3.28 9.48 5.00
C SER A 117 2.45 10.59 5.68
N LYS A 118 2.87 11.86 5.55
CA LYS A 118 2.16 13.02 6.08
C LYS A 118 1.10 13.57 5.11
N MET A 119 1.09 13.12 3.85
CA MET A 119 0.24 13.67 2.80
C MET A 119 -1.21 13.19 2.92
N ASP A 120 -2.16 13.99 2.43
CA ASP A 120 -3.59 13.67 2.53
C ASP A 120 -3.96 12.43 1.71
N GLN A 121 -3.27 12.19 0.60
CA GLN A 121 -3.45 10.99 -0.23
C GLN A 121 -3.10 9.72 0.55
N TRP A 122 -2.00 9.76 1.30
CA TRP A 122 -1.60 8.65 2.18
C TRP A 122 -2.65 8.38 3.25
N LYS A 123 -3.13 9.44 3.92
CA LYS A 123 -4.11 9.37 5.02
C LYS A 123 -5.51 8.94 4.59
N SER A 124 -5.85 9.11 3.30
CA SER A 124 -7.20 8.83 2.79
C SER A 124 -7.32 7.45 2.14
N ALA A 125 -6.21 6.91 1.63
CA ALA A 125 -6.19 5.60 1.02
C ALA A 125 -6.44 4.49 2.06
N LYS A 126 -7.10 3.42 1.61
CA LYS A 126 -7.48 2.23 2.39
C LYS A 126 -6.52 1.07 2.15
N THR A 127 -5.85 1.03 1.00
CA THR A 127 -4.90 -0.01 0.65
C THR A 127 -3.57 0.59 0.24
N LEU A 128 -2.48 -0.01 0.73
CA LEU A 128 -1.12 0.38 0.41
C LEU A 128 -0.32 -0.80 -0.11
N GLN A 129 0.31 -0.63 -1.27
CA GLN A 129 1.33 -1.53 -1.77
C GLN A 129 2.65 -0.77 -1.98
N ILE A 130 3.75 -1.29 -1.44
CA ILE A 130 5.09 -0.76 -1.68
C ILE A 130 6.03 -1.90 -2.06
N SER A 131 6.38 -1.97 -3.34
CA SER A 131 7.35 -2.94 -3.86
C SER A 131 8.73 -2.29 -3.86
N ASN A 132 9.37 -2.33 -2.68
CA ASN A 132 10.79 -2.08 -2.39
C ASN A 132 10.99 -1.69 -0.94
N PHE A 133 12.15 -2.07 -0.38
CA PHE A 133 12.54 -1.68 0.97
C PHE A 133 12.64 -0.15 1.15
N VAL A 134 11.67 0.43 1.85
CA VAL A 134 11.61 1.87 2.22
C VAL A 134 12.04 2.09 3.67
N LYS A 135 12.27 3.37 4.03
CA LYS A 135 12.71 3.79 5.37
C LYS A 135 11.79 4.85 5.96
N ASN A 136 11.85 5.01 7.27
CA ASN A 136 11.26 6.12 8.03
C ASN A 136 9.74 6.23 7.83
N VAL A 137 9.04 5.09 7.86
CA VAL A 137 7.58 5.03 7.85
C VAL A 137 7.10 4.93 9.31
N PRO A 138 6.46 5.98 9.88
CA PRO A 138 5.93 5.92 11.24
C PRO A 138 4.79 4.90 11.33
N VAL A 139 4.76 4.07 12.38
CA VAL A 139 3.73 3.04 12.55
C VAL A 139 2.33 3.64 12.67
N GLU A 140 2.21 4.83 13.27
CA GLU A 140 0.95 5.56 13.42
C GLU A 140 0.38 6.01 12.07
N SER A 141 1.23 6.15 11.05
CA SER A 141 0.80 6.44 9.69
C SER A 141 0.28 5.21 8.95
N LEU A 142 0.34 4.02 9.55
CA LEU A 142 -0.11 2.77 8.95
C LEU A 142 -1.47 2.32 9.46
N ILE A 143 -1.91 2.75 10.64
CA ILE A 143 -3.06 2.15 11.35
C ILE A 143 -4.44 2.43 10.73
N HIS A 144 -4.53 3.35 9.77
CA HIS A 144 -5.79 3.67 9.08
C HIS A 144 -6.04 2.82 7.83
N PHE A 145 -5.02 2.11 7.34
CA PHE A 145 -5.19 1.22 6.19
C PHE A 145 -5.98 -0.04 6.59
N ASN A 146 -6.71 -0.59 5.63
CA ASN A 146 -7.34 -1.90 5.77
C ASN A 146 -6.36 -3.00 5.39
N LEU A 147 -5.57 -2.75 4.34
CA LEU A 147 -4.68 -3.71 3.71
C LEU A 147 -3.32 -3.07 3.44
N ILE A 148 -2.25 -3.76 3.81
CA ILE A 148 -0.88 -3.35 3.52
C ILE A 148 -0.11 -4.53 2.95
N LYS A 149 0.62 -4.28 1.86
CA LYS A 149 1.70 -5.14 1.39
C LYS A 149 2.94 -4.27 1.13
N MET A 150 3.94 -4.34 2.00
CA MET A 150 5.09 -3.43 1.89
C MET A 150 6.41 -4.07 2.30
N ASP A 151 7.49 -3.51 1.79
CA ASP A 151 8.84 -3.88 2.21
C ASP A 151 9.45 -2.75 3.05
N LEU A 152 9.78 -3.01 4.32
CA LEU A 152 10.45 -2.09 5.23
C LEU A 152 11.90 -2.46 5.44
N PHE A 153 12.81 -1.48 5.48
CA PHE A 153 14.22 -1.81 5.76
C PHE A 153 14.39 -2.47 7.14
N GLU A 154 13.60 -2.04 8.11
CA GLU A 154 13.66 -2.48 9.50
C GLU A 154 12.25 -2.51 10.10
N VAL A 155 11.97 -3.56 10.87
CA VAL A 155 10.75 -3.72 11.67
C VAL A 155 11.17 -3.93 13.11
N SER A 156 10.83 -2.98 13.99
CA SER A 156 11.14 -3.09 15.40
C SER A 156 10.07 -3.87 16.18
N LEU A 157 10.43 -4.39 17.34
CA LEU A 157 9.50 -4.97 18.30
C LEU A 157 8.39 -3.97 18.69
N GLU A 158 8.75 -2.71 18.89
CA GLU A 158 7.79 -1.63 19.20
C GLU A 158 6.74 -1.47 18.09
N MET A 159 7.15 -1.54 16.82
CA MET A 159 6.23 -1.48 15.69
C MET A 159 5.27 -2.68 15.70
N ILE A 160 5.77 -3.90 15.96
CA ILE A 160 4.94 -5.11 16.05
C ILE A 160 3.91 -4.98 17.17
N LEU A 161 4.32 -4.55 18.36
CA LEU A 161 3.41 -4.36 19.50
C LEU A 161 2.36 -3.29 19.20
N SER A 162 2.76 -2.18 18.57
CA SER A 162 1.85 -1.10 18.17
C SER A 162 0.82 -1.57 17.13
N LEU A 163 1.26 -2.35 16.13
CA LEU A 163 0.37 -2.93 15.13
C LEU A 163 -0.59 -3.95 15.75
N LYS A 164 -0.11 -4.83 16.63
CA LYS A 164 -0.97 -5.77 17.36
C LYS A 164 -2.10 -5.04 18.10
N GLU A 165 -1.77 -4.01 18.88
CA GLU A 165 -2.77 -3.23 19.61
C GLU A 165 -3.74 -2.49 18.66
N ALA A 166 -3.25 -1.98 17.53
CA ALA A 166 -4.09 -1.35 16.53
C ALA A 166 -5.07 -2.36 15.89
N PHE A 167 -4.62 -3.56 15.53
CA PHE A 167 -5.47 -4.63 15.00
C PHE A 167 -6.55 -5.07 15.99
N LEU A 168 -6.22 -5.15 17.29
CA LEU A 168 -7.20 -5.51 18.32
C LEU A 168 -8.31 -4.46 18.49
N ARG A 169 -8.01 -3.18 18.19
CA ARG A 169 -8.95 -2.06 18.37
C ARG A 169 -9.69 -1.67 17.10
N SER A 170 -9.09 -1.85 15.93
CA SER A 170 -9.63 -1.39 14.65
C SER A 170 -10.29 -2.53 13.88
N PRO A 171 -11.63 -2.52 13.69
CA PRO A 171 -12.31 -3.57 12.92
C PRO A 171 -12.04 -3.48 11.40
N HIS A 172 -11.42 -2.40 10.93
CA HIS A 172 -11.14 -2.19 9.50
C HIS A 172 -9.78 -2.73 9.06
N MET A 173 -8.84 -2.93 9.99
CA MET A 173 -7.55 -3.55 9.70
C MET A 173 -7.76 -5.05 9.48
N MET A 174 -7.46 -5.49 8.25
CA MET A 174 -7.74 -6.86 7.80
C MET A 174 -6.47 -7.66 7.56
N ASN A 175 -5.49 -7.14 6.82
CA ASN A 175 -4.29 -7.91 6.46
C ASN A 175 -3.09 -7.01 6.16
N TYR A 176 -2.00 -7.20 6.91
CA TYR A 176 -0.74 -6.48 6.75
C TYR A 176 0.36 -7.50 6.52
N GLU A 177 0.89 -7.56 5.30
CA GLU A 177 2.08 -8.31 4.91
C GLU A 177 3.27 -7.35 4.82
N ILE A 178 4.24 -7.49 5.71
CA ILE A 178 5.39 -6.59 5.78
C ILE A 178 6.68 -7.41 5.68
N SER A 179 7.37 -7.33 4.54
CA SER A 179 8.72 -7.88 4.42
C SER A 179 9.72 -6.95 5.09
N PHE A 180 10.78 -7.50 5.69
CA PHE A 180 11.85 -6.72 6.28
C PHE A 180 13.25 -7.28 6.03
N ARG A 181 14.29 -6.47 6.28
CA ARG A 181 15.69 -6.95 6.26
C ARG A 181 16.29 -7.15 7.62
N LYS A 182 15.83 -6.37 8.59
CA LYS A 182 16.32 -6.39 9.96
C LYS A 182 15.13 -6.30 10.90
N SER A 183 15.21 -7.04 11.98
CA SER A 183 14.31 -6.91 13.11
C SER A 183 15.06 -7.22 14.39
N ASP A 184 14.69 -6.54 15.47
CA ASP A 184 15.13 -6.80 16.84
C ASP A 184 14.09 -7.63 17.63
N ALA A 185 13.00 -8.07 16.99
CA ALA A 185 11.87 -8.66 17.69
C ALA A 185 12.01 -10.16 17.97
N GLU A 186 12.67 -10.90 17.09
CA GLU A 186 12.67 -12.38 17.07
C GLU A 186 12.97 -13.00 18.45
N GLU A 187 14.00 -12.49 19.13
CA GLU A 187 14.46 -13.01 20.43
C GLU A 187 13.48 -12.74 21.59
N HIS A 188 12.53 -11.83 21.42
CA HIS A 188 11.60 -11.39 22.47
C HIS A 188 10.17 -11.93 22.29
N LEU A 189 9.80 -12.41 21.10
CA LEU A 189 8.41 -12.77 20.80
C LEU A 189 7.91 -13.95 21.65
N VAL A 190 8.74 -14.98 21.85
CA VAL A 190 8.36 -16.14 22.69
C VAL A 190 8.16 -15.74 24.15
N GLU A 191 8.98 -14.83 24.68
CA GLU A 191 8.80 -14.33 26.05
C GLU A 191 7.50 -13.53 26.19
N LEU A 192 7.17 -12.70 25.19
CA LEU A 192 6.02 -11.81 25.24
C LEU A 192 4.70 -12.49 24.91
N PHE A 193 4.70 -13.40 23.93
CA PHE A 193 3.49 -14.03 23.40
C PHE A 193 3.37 -15.51 23.81
N GLY A 194 4.40 -16.09 24.44
CA GLY A 194 4.46 -17.52 24.74
C GLY A 194 4.91 -18.34 23.54
N GLU A 195 4.87 -19.67 23.70
CA GLU A 195 5.19 -20.61 22.61
C GLU A 195 4.30 -20.36 21.40
N ASP A 196 4.94 -20.33 20.25
CA ASP A 196 4.33 -20.21 18.94
C ASP A 196 3.68 -21.52 18.49
N PHE A 197 2.77 -21.40 17.52
CA PHE A 197 2.16 -22.53 16.85
C PHE A 197 2.93 -22.84 15.55
N GLU A 198 3.56 -24.02 15.48
CA GLU A 198 4.27 -24.58 14.31
C GLU A 198 5.60 -23.90 13.87
N LEU A 199 6.20 -24.40 12.78
CA LEU A 199 7.53 -24.04 12.25
C LEU A 199 7.65 -22.61 11.69
N GLU A 200 6.53 -21.90 11.50
CA GLU A 200 6.47 -20.54 10.93
C GLU A 200 6.12 -19.46 11.96
N SER A 201 6.19 -19.81 13.25
CA SER A 201 6.00 -18.90 14.38
C SER A 201 4.72 -18.05 14.30
N PHE A 202 3.57 -18.73 14.46
CA PHE A 202 2.26 -18.09 14.51
C PHE A 202 1.73 -17.93 15.95
N TRP A 203 1.10 -16.79 16.22
CA TRP A 203 0.34 -16.52 17.44
C TRP A 203 -1.07 -16.05 17.07
N TYR A 204 -2.03 -16.34 17.94
CA TYR A 204 -3.43 -15.95 17.76
C TYR A 204 -3.90 -15.14 18.96
N PHE A 205 -4.42 -13.94 18.71
CA PHE A 205 -4.91 -13.04 19.74
C PHE A 205 -6.44 -12.92 19.66
N GLY A 206 -7.11 -13.11 20.79
CA GLY A 206 -8.54 -12.87 20.90
C GLY A 206 -8.83 -11.37 20.84
N ILE A 207 -9.85 -10.99 20.06
CA ILE A 207 -10.34 -9.63 20.03
C ILE A 207 -11.40 -9.49 21.14
N PRO A 208 -11.29 -8.48 22.03
CA PRO A 208 -12.30 -8.23 23.05
C PRO A 208 -13.70 -8.07 22.43
N ASP A 209 -14.68 -8.76 23.00
CA ASP A 209 -16.10 -8.75 22.59
C ASP A 209 -16.40 -9.24 21.15
N ASP A 210 -15.40 -9.80 20.44
CA ASP A 210 -15.57 -10.42 19.13
C ASP A 210 -15.33 -11.94 19.22
N LEU A 211 -16.42 -12.68 19.17
CA LEU A 211 -16.42 -14.14 19.24
C LEU A 211 -16.15 -14.80 17.88
N GLU A 212 -16.33 -14.06 16.79
CA GLU A 212 -16.25 -14.59 15.43
C GLU A 212 -14.85 -14.46 14.84
N ASN A 213 -14.09 -13.44 15.23
CA ASN A 213 -12.75 -13.19 14.69
C ASN A 213 -11.64 -13.36 15.72
N VAL A 214 -10.44 -13.60 15.22
CA VAL A 214 -9.17 -13.50 15.95
C VAL A 214 -8.14 -12.78 15.09
N ILE A 215 -7.08 -12.26 15.71
CA ILE A 215 -5.91 -11.75 15.00
C ILE A 215 -4.85 -12.84 14.94
N SER A 216 -4.52 -13.31 13.74
CA SER A 216 -3.34 -14.11 13.47
C SER A 216 -2.13 -13.20 13.30
N PHE A 217 -1.02 -13.56 13.93
CA PHE A 217 0.27 -12.92 13.76
C PHE A 217 1.32 -13.97 13.42
N GLY A 218 1.95 -13.86 12.26
CA GLY A 218 3.08 -14.70 11.86
C GLY A 218 4.36 -13.89 11.83
N PHE A 219 5.46 -14.48 12.30
CA PHE A 219 6.80 -13.90 12.21
C PHE A 219 7.74 -14.89 11.50
N GLY A 220 8.14 -14.55 10.28
CA GLY A 220 9.14 -15.30 9.52
C GLY A 220 10.50 -14.61 9.53
N SER A 221 11.50 -15.26 8.94
CA SER A 221 12.90 -14.78 8.91
C SER A 221 13.08 -13.37 8.29
N ASN A 222 12.15 -12.94 7.45
CA ASN A 222 12.23 -11.71 6.69
C ASN A 222 10.85 -11.09 6.43
N PHE A 223 9.83 -11.48 7.19
CA PHE A 223 8.50 -10.92 7.05
C PHE A 223 7.70 -11.05 8.34
N ILE A 224 6.71 -10.17 8.52
CA ILE A 224 5.61 -10.36 9.45
C ILE A 224 4.30 -10.35 8.70
N VAL A 225 3.31 -11.05 9.25
CA VAL A 225 1.92 -10.99 8.78
C VAL A 225 1.02 -10.74 9.98
N PHE A 226 0.15 -9.74 9.87
CA PHE A 226 -1.04 -9.63 10.72
C PHE A 226 -2.28 -9.87 9.87
N GLU A 227 -3.19 -10.72 10.33
CA GLU A 227 -4.42 -11.00 9.61
C GLU A 227 -5.59 -11.17 10.57
N ARG A 228 -6.72 -10.52 10.28
CA ARG A 228 -7.98 -10.80 10.95
C ARG A 228 -8.66 -11.98 10.25
N ILE A 229 -8.75 -13.10 10.96
CA ILE A 229 -9.32 -14.35 10.44
C ILE A 229 -10.54 -14.77 11.27
N LEU A 230 -11.39 -15.62 10.69
CA LEU A 230 -12.47 -16.25 11.45
C LEU A 230 -11.90 -17.20 12.51
N ARG A 231 -12.48 -17.19 13.70
CA ARG A 231 -12.06 -18.04 14.83
C ARG A 231 -12.14 -19.53 14.49
N ASN A 232 -13.07 -19.92 13.64
CA ASN A 232 -13.27 -21.32 13.25
C ASN A 232 -12.19 -21.87 12.29
N ILE A 233 -11.35 -21.01 11.71
CA ILE A 233 -10.21 -21.42 10.88
C ILE A 233 -8.88 -21.41 11.65
N VAL A 234 -8.90 -21.07 12.94
CA VAL A 234 -7.75 -21.25 13.83
C VAL A 234 -7.41 -22.74 13.94
N PRO A 235 -6.16 -23.15 13.72
CA PRO A 235 -5.76 -24.55 13.80
C PRO A 235 -6.10 -25.19 15.15
N ILE A 236 -6.54 -26.46 15.10
CA ILE A 236 -6.83 -27.22 16.32
C ILE A 236 -5.54 -27.39 17.14
N GLY A 237 -5.58 -26.97 18.41
CA GLY A 237 -4.43 -27.01 19.31
C GLY A 237 -3.67 -25.69 19.43
N ALA A 238 -3.94 -24.72 18.56
CA ALA A 238 -3.41 -23.38 18.71
C ALA A 238 -4.04 -22.68 19.93
N ARG A 239 -3.21 -22.00 20.71
CA ARG A 239 -3.66 -21.17 21.83
C ARG A 239 -4.13 -19.82 21.32
N THR A 240 -5.35 -19.42 21.68
CA THR A 240 -5.77 -18.02 21.56
C THR A 240 -5.44 -17.29 22.87
N LEU A 241 -4.63 -16.25 22.76
CA LEU A 241 -4.15 -15.39 23.84
C LEU A 241 -5.13 -14.25 24.12
#